data_AF-A0A920MWG1-F1
#
_entry.id   AF-A0A920MWG1-F1
#
_cell.length_a   1.000
_cell.length_b   1.000
_cell.length_c   1.000
_cell.angle_alpha   90.00
_cell.angle_beta   90.00
_cell.angle_gamma   90.00
#
_symmetry.space_group_name_H-M   'P 1'
#
loop_
_entity.id
_entity.type
_entity.pdbx_description
1 polymer ?
#
loop_
_entity_poly.entity_id
_entity_poly.type
_entity_poly.pdbx_seq_one_letter_code
_entity_poly.pdbx_strand_id
1 'polypeptide(L)'
;MTLPASSESSSGAITDGDYTLQFFIGNYKLSSVTITFAAGQVVNDEKVINLEGELRRDITLTRLAGVHTSVYPPIITSGFDSDVITKVHITPGKTDIYFHLRKLVTRDFSIYTGLLIREADSKKLAYTVDIDTASSMKEYIDRPSQTLDFVFNYTDVNLPSGIYEVIPFFGIR
;
A
#
# COMPACT_ATOMS: atom_id res chain seq x y z
N MET A 1 -5.81 -2.92 -17.99
CA MET A 1 -6.20 -4.22 -17.42
C MET A 1 -7.69 -4.35 -17.67
N THR A 2 -8.04 -5.00 -18.77
CA THR A 2 -9.40 -5.07 -19.30
C THR A 2 -10.05 -6.37 -18.83
N LEU A 3 -11.23 -6.29 -18.24
CA LEU A 3 -12.05 -7.46 -17.99
C LEU A 3 -12.45 -8.07 -19.35
N PRO A 4 -12.39 -9.40 -19.50
CA PRO A 4 -12.64 -10.04 -20.80
C PRO A 4 -14.11 -9.89 -21.20
N ALA A 5 -14.35 -9.59 -22.48
CA ALA A 5 -15.67 -9.61 -23.08
C ALA A 5 -16.08 -11.04 -23.47
N SER A 6 -17.37 -11.32 -23.41
CA SER A 6 -17.99 -12.65 -23.53
C SER A 6 -17.83 -13.34 -24.90
N SER A 7 -17.23 -12.69 -25.91
CA SER A 7 -17.20 -13.18 -27.29
C SER A 7 -15.82 -13.63 -27.79
N GLU A 8 -14.75 -13.55 -26.99
CA GLU A 8 -13.44 -14.10 -27.40
C GLU A 8 -13.24 -15.52 -26.84
N SER A 9 -13.04 -16.48 -27.74
CA SER A 9 -12.69 -17.87 -27.42
C SER A 9 -11.25 -17.96 -26.88
N SER A 10 -11.07 -17.51 -25.64
CA SER A 10 -10.06 -18.06 -24.73
C SER A 10 -10.80 -18.83 -23.64
N SER A 11 -10.17 -19.83 -23.04
CA SER A 11 -10.75 -20.82 -22.13
C SER A 11 -11.22 -20.28 -20.75
N GLY A 12 -11.78 -19.07 -20.69
CA GLY A 12 -12.16 -18.34 -19.48
C GLY A 12 -13.61 -17.86 -19.48
N ALA A 13 -14.57 -18.78 -19.66
CA ALA A 13 -15.98 -18.46 -19.45
C ALA A 13 -16.22 -18.14 -17.97
N ILE A 14 -17.03 -17.11 -17.68
CA ILE A 14 -17.55 -16.89 -16.33
C ILE A 14 -18.43 -18.10 -15.99
N THR A 15 -17.98 -18.90 -15.03
CA THR A 15 -18.69 -20.07 -14.55
C THR A 15 -19.78 -19.64 -13.57
N ASP A 16 -20.83 -20.44 -13.48
CA ASP A 16 -21.86 -20.21 -12.48
C ASP A 16 -21.28 -20.32 -11.07
N GLY A 17 -21.75 -19.45 -10.17
CA GLY A 17 -21.32 -19.44 -8.77
C GLY A 17 -21.12 -18.05 -8.20
N ASP A 18 -20.62 -18.03 -6.97
CA ASP A 18 -20.42 -16.82 -6.18
C ASP A 18 -19.01 -16.25 -6.35
N TYR A 19 -18.95 -14.96 -6.63
CA TYR A 19 -17.73 -14.19 -6.82
C TYR A 19 -17.66 -13.08 -5.77
N THR A 20 -16.47 -12.84 -5.22
CA THR A 20 -16.24 -11.74 -4.28
C THR A 20 -15.58 -10.57 -4.99
N LEU A 21 -16.28 -9.43 -5.07
CA LEU A 21 -15.71 -8.16 -5.50
C LEU A 21 -15.06 -7.49 -4.29
N GLN A 22 -13.76 -7.20 -4.40
CA GLN A 22 -12.98 -6.56 -3.35
C GLN A 22 -12.70 -5.09 -3.68
N PHE A 23 -12.94 -4.22 -2.71
CA PHE A 23 -12.68 -2.78 -2.79
C PHE A 23 -11.59 -2.42 -1.80
N PHE A 24 -10.50 -1.84 -2.30
CA PHE A 24 -9.35 -1.49 -1.49
C PHE A 24 -8.73 -0.16 -1.92
N ILE A 25 -8.26 0.58 -0.93
CA ILE A 25 -7.39 1.75 -1.07
C ILE A 25 -6.31 1.60 -0.01
N GLY A 26 -5.08 2.01 -0.31
CA GLY A 26 -3.96 1.94 0.64
C GLY A 26 -4.31 2.63 1.97
N ASN A 27 -4.08 1.94 3.09
CA ASN A 27 -4.39 2.37 4.46
C ASN A 27 -5.89 2.46 4.81
N TYR A 28 -6.78 1.84 4.03
CA TYR A 28 -8.20 1.67 4.34
C TYR A 28 -8.53 0.21 4.62
N LYS A 29 -9.61 -0.01 5.39
CA LYS A 29 -10.12 -1.36 5.65
C LYS A 29 -10.67 -1.95 4.34
N LEU A 30 -10.25 -3.18 4.03
CA LEU A 30 -10.80 -3.95 2.91
C LEU A 30 -12.32 -4.07 3.06
N SER A 31 -13.04 -3.81 1.98
CA SER A 31 -14.47 -4.05 1.87
C SER A 31 -14.74 -5.00 0.71
N SER A 32 -15.84 -5.73 0.76
CA SER A 32 -16.21 -6.64 -0.31
C SER A 32 -17.71 -6.83 -0.42
N VAL A 33 -18.16 -7.23 -1.61
CA VAL A 33 -19.51 -7.74 -1.85
C VAL A 33 -19.44 -9.06 -2.58
N THR A 34 -20.42 -9.92 -2.36
CA THR A 34 -20.58 -11.15 -3.12
C THR A 34 -21.60 -10.93 -4.22
N ILE A 35 -21.30 -11.39 -5.44
CA ILE A 35 -22.22 -11.43 -6.57
C ILE A 35 -22.30 -12.86 -7.10
N THR A 36 -23.46 -13.23 -7.64
CA THR A 36 -23.67 -14.58 -8.19
C THR A 36 -23.84 -14.50 -9.70
N PHE A 37 -23.21 -15.44 -10.41
CA PHE A 37 -23.46 -15.67 -11.83
C PHE A 37 -24.23 -16.97 -12.04
N ALA A 38 -25.18 -16.96 -12.98
CA ALA A 38 -25.90 -18.12 -13.46
C ALA A 38 -26.08 -18.05 -14.99
N ALA A 39 -25.80 -19.14 -15.69
CA ALA A 39 -25.71 -19.19 -17.15
C ALA A 39 -24.85 -18.05 -17.75
N GLY A 40 -23.76 -17.68 -17.08
CA GLY A 40 -22.87 -16.58 -17.50
C GLY A 40 -23.46 -15.17 -17.37
N GLN A 41 -24.58 -15.01 -16.67
CA GLN A 41 -25.23 -13.72 -16.40
C GLN A 41 -25.25 -13.40 -14.91
N VAL A 42 -25.22 -12.11 -14.57
CA VAL A 42 -25.39 -11.65 -13.18
C VAL A 42 -26.79 -12.00 -12.71
N VAL A 43 -26.89 -12.63 -11.54
CA VAL A 43 -28.16 -12.83 -10.85
C VAL A 43 -28.52 -11.52 -10.15
N ASN A 44 -29.71 -10.98 -10.42
CA ASN A 44 -30.19 -9.76 -9.77
C ASN A 44 -30.30 -9.96 -8.25
N ASP A 45 -29.67 -9.08 -7.49
CA ASP A 45 -29.83 -8.95 -6.05
C ASP A 45 -30.23 -7.49 -5.76
N GLU A 46 -31.46 -7.28 -5.33
CA GLU A 46 -32.02 -5.95 -5.06
C GLU A 46 -31.22 -5.14 -4.03
N LYS A 47 -30.35 -5.78 -3.23
CA LYS A 47 -29.50 -5.12 -2.24
C LYS A 47 -28.06 -4.91 -2.70
N VAL A 48 -27.62 -5.60 -3.75
CA VAL A 48 -26.20 -5.65 -4.15
C VAL A 48 -25.98 -5.18 -5.57
N ILE A 49 -26.56 -5.85 -6.56
CA ILE A 49 -26.23 -5.65 -7.99
C ILE A 49 -27.47 -5.86 -8.88
N ASN A 50 -27.65 -5.05 -9.92
CA ASN A 50 -28.70 -5.23 -10.92
C ASN A 50 -28.26 -6.14 -12.08
N LEU A 51 -29.18 -6.45 -13.00
CA LEU A 51 -28.90 -7.30 -14.17
C LEU A 51 -27.90 -6.65 -15.14
N GLU A 52 -27.77 -5.33 -15.08
CA GLU A 52 -26.84 -4.53 -15.86
C GLU A 52 -25.41 -4.56 -15.26
N GLY A 53 -25.21 -5.19 -14.10
CA GLY A 53 -23.92 -5.30 -13.43
C GLY A 53 -23.54 -4.08 -12.58
N GLU A 54 -24.50 -3.20 -12.29
CA GLU A 54 -24.31 -2.00 -11.47
C GLU A 54 -24.63 -2.28 -10.01
N LEU A 55 -23.76 -1.78 -9.11
CA LEU A 55 -23.99 -1.87 -7.68
C LEU A 55 -25.15 -0.96 -7.26
N ARG A 56 -26.07 -1.48 -6.46
CA ARG A 56 -27.23 -0.72 -5.96
C ARG A 56 -26.95 0.15 -4.74
N ARG A 57 -25.71 0.16 -4.25
CA ARG A 57 -25.29 0.92 -3.07
C ARG A 57 -23.85 1.41 -3.20
N ASP A 58 -23.57 2.52 -2.53
CA ASP A 58 -22.21 3.02 -2.38
C ASP A 58 -21.38 2.09 -1.49
N ILE A 59 -20.10 1.91 -1.85
CA ILE A 59 -19.13 1.21 -1.04
C ILE A 59 -18.25 2.22 -0.31
N THR A 60 -18.52 2.40 0.98
CA THR A 60 -17.69 3.26 1.84
C THR A 60 -16.52 2.49 2.43
N LEU A 61 -15.31 3.02 2.27
CA LEU A 61 -14.10 2.50 2.90
C LEU A 61 -13.74 3.29 4.15
N THR A 62 -13.42 2.59 5.25
CA THR A 62 -12.97 3.21 6.50
C THR A 62 -11.45 3.36 6.51
N ARG A 63 -10.94 4.59 6.64
CA ARG A 63 -9.50 4.84 6.76
C ARG A 63 -8.97 4.23 8.07
N LEU A 64 -7.97 3.36 7.97
CA LEU A 64 -7.28 2.80 9.12
C LEU A 64 -6.24 3.78 9.66
N ALA A 65 -5.48 4.44 8.80
CA ALA A 65 -4.48 5.42 9.24
C ALA A 65 -4.23 6.52 8.20
N GLY A 66 -3.98 7.73 8.69
CA GLY A 66 -3.32 8.77 7.90
C GLY A 66 -1.82 8.53 7.90
N VAL A 67 -1.18 8.66 6.74
CA VAL A 67 0.26 8.47 6.57
C VAL A 67 0.78 9.64 5.75
N HIS A 68 1.77 10.34 6.29
CA HIS A 68 2.45 11.44 5.61
C HIS A 68 3.96 11.22 5.66
N THR A 69 4.61 11.33 4.51
CA THR A 69 6.04 11.08 4.36
C THR A 69 6.75 12.37 3.97
N SER A 70 7.82 12.70 4.70
CA SER A 70 8.71 13.81 4.40
C SER A 70 10.16 13.32 4.33
N VAL A 71 10.95 13.90 3.42
CA VAL A 71 12.32 13.45 3.13
C VAL A 71 13.28 14.62 3.35
N TYR A 72 14.39 14.35 4.04
CA TYR A 72 15.40 15.33 4.39
C TYR A 72 16.81 14.82 4.04
N PRO A 73 17.59 15.58 3.24
CA PRO A 73 17.17 16.78 2.52
C PRO A 73 16.20 16.44 1.36
N PRO A 74 15.29 17.36 0.99
CA PRO A 74 14.36 17.14 -0.13
C PRO A 74 15.03 17.31 -1.51
N ILE A 75 16.22 17.91 -1.56
CA ILE A 75 17.03 18.09 -2.77
C ILE A 75 18.44 17.61 -2.44
N ILE A 76 18.95 16.70 -3.27
CA ILE A 76 20.30 16.16 -3.14
C ILE A 76 21.11 16.69 -4.32
N THR A 77 22.23 17.37 -4.01
CA THR A 77 23.13 17.94 -5.03
C THR A 77 24.34 17.04 -5.25
N SER A 78 25.08 17.30 -6.34
CA SER A 78 26.36 16.63 -6.58
C SER A 78 27.29 16.79 -5.37
N GLY A 79 27.92 15.69 -4.95
CA GLY A 79 28.84 15.67 -3.81
C GLY A 79 28.18 15.48 -2.45
N PHE A 80 26.87 15.23 -2.38
CA PHE A 80 26.22 14.84 -1.13
C PHE A 80 26.70 13.46 -0.67
N ASP A 81 27.20 13.39 0.57
CA ASP A 81 27.89 12.23 1.15
C ASP A 81 27.33 11.84 2.53
N SER A 82 26.12 12.28 2.84
CA SER A 82 25.46 12.08 4.14
C SER A 82 24.22 11.18 4.04
N ASP A 83 23.64 10.85 5.19
CA ASP A 83 22.40 10.09 5.26
C ASP A 83 21.18 10.92 4.82
N VAL A 84 20.21 10.22 4.24
CA VAL A 84 18.86 10.75 4.01
C VAL A 84 17.94 10.24 5.11
N ILE A 85 17.15 11.15 5.68
CA ILE A 85 16.16 10.85 6.71
C ILE A 85 14.77 10.96 6.08
N THR A 86 14.05 9.86 6.03
CA THR A 86 12.64 9.83 5.69
C THR A 86 11.82 9.73 6.97
N LYS A 87 11.00 10.75 7.24
CA LYS A 87 10.09 10.77 8.38
C LYS A 87 8.71 10.35 7.92
N VAL A 88 8.15 9.35 8.59
CA VAL A 88 6.81 8.84 8.34
C VAL A 88 5.94 9.18 9.53
N HIS A 89 5.07 10.17 9.33
CA HIS A 89 4.08 10.60 10.31
C HIS A 89 2.80 9.76 10.15
N ILE A 90 2.44 9.03 11.18
CA ILE A 90 1.27 8.14 11.21
C ILE A 90 0.23 8.70 12.17
N THR A 91 -1.01 8.81 11.71
CA THR A 91 -2.17 9.23 12.50
C THR A 91 -3.19 8.09 12.53
N PRO A 92 -3.31 7.32 13.64
CA PRO A 92 -4.26 6.21 13.74
C PRO A 92 -5.72 6.66 13.62
N GLY A 93 -6.50 5.99 12.76
CA GLY A 93 -7.93 6.26 12.55
C GLY A 93 -8.82 5.82 13.72
N LYS A 94 -8.40 4.82 14.49
CA LYS A 94 -9.05 4.29 15.70
C LYS A 94 -8.01 4.03 16.80
N THR A 95 -8.45 3.74 18.02
CA THR A 95 -7.57 3.14 19.04
C THR A 95 -7.22 1.71 18.64
N ASP A 96 -6.13 1.16 19.18
CA ASP A 96 -5.75 -0.25 18.99
C ASP A 96 -5.45 -0.64 17.53
N ILE A 97 -4.64 0.16 16.83
CA ILE A 97 -4.10 -0.20 15.50
C ILE A 97 -2.66 -0.68 15.66
N TYR A 98 -2.37 -1.81 15.02
CA TYR A 98 -1.03 -2.35 14.99
C TYR A 98 -0.48 -2.30 13.57
N PHE A 99 0.78 -1.87 13.48
CA PHE A 99 1.53 -1.81 12.25
C PHE A 99 2.56 -2.93 12.24
N HIS A 100 2.70 -3.58 11.11
CA HIS A 100 3.75 -4.54 10.82
C HIS A 100 4.85 -3.81 10.07
N LEU A 101 5.79 -3.25 10.84
CA LEU A 101 6.91 -2.45 10.35
C LEU A 101 8.11 -3.35 10.10
N ARG A 102 8.90 -3.08 9.07
CA ARG A 102 10.19 -3.75 8.90
C ARG A 102 11.24 -3.05 9.75
N LYS A 103 11.93 -3.83 10.58
CA LYS A 103 12.89 -3.32 11.55
C LYS A 103 14.03 -4.29 11.79
N LEU A 104 15.25 -3.75 11.85
CA LEU A 104 16.38 -4.45 12.44
C LEU A 104 16.44 -4.05 13.91
N VAL A 105 16.41 -5.03 14.81
CA VAL A 105 16.56 -4.81 16.25
C VAL A 105 17.79 -5.54 16.73
N THR A 106 18.68 -4.80 17.37
CA THR A 106 19.82 -5.33 18.12
C THR A 106 19.59 -5.08 19.61
N ARG A 107 20.53 -5.51 20.45
CA ARG A 107 20.46 -5.22 21.90
C ARG A 107 20.44 -3.72 22.19
N ASP A 108 21.15 -2.94 21.37
CA ASP A 108 21.51 -1.56 21.70
C ASP A 108 20.76 -0.54 20.83
N PHE A 109 20.18 -0.94 19.70
CA PHE A 109 19.44 -0.04 18.82
C PHE A 109 18.37 -0.74 17.97
N SER A 110 17.53 0.08 17.34
CA SER A 110 16.50 -0.39 16.42
C SER A 110 16.42 0.53 15.20
N ILE A 111 16.48 -0.02 13.99
CA ILE A 111 16.48 0.73 12.73
C ILE A 111 15.24 0.35 11.93
N TYR A 112 14.41 1.33 11.59
CA TYR A 112 13.31 1.13 10.65
C TYR A 112 13.85 1.03 9.23
N THR A 113 13.26 0.11 8.49
CA THR A 113 13.55 -0.09 7.09
C THR A 113 12.26 -0.43 6.35
N GLY A 114 12.30 -0.55 5.04
CA GLY A 114 11.12 -0.81 4.23
C GLY A 114 10.56 0.46 3.61
N LEU A 115 11.39 1.14 2.81
CA LEU A 115 10.95 2.20 1.91
C LEU A 115 11.09 1.76 0.45
N LEU A 116 10.18 2.21 -0.38
CA LEU A 116 10.25 2.11 -1.82
C LEU A 116 10.59 3.49 -2.37
N ILE A 117 11.63 3.58 -3.20
CA ILE A 117 11.98 4.79 -3.93
C ILE A 117 11.55 4.61 -5.38
N ARG A 118 10.63 5.44 -5.82
CA ARG A 118 9.97 5.34 -7.13
C ARG A 118 10.21 6.61 -7.94
N GLU A 119 10.53 6.48 -9.23
CA GLU A 119 10.60 7.64 -10.12
C GLU A 119 9.23 8.31 -10.24
N ALA A 120 9.18 9.64 -10.07
CA ALA A 120 7.92 10.37 -10.05
C ALA A 120 7.18 10.30 -11.40
N ASP A 121 7.90 10.37 -12.53
CA ASP A 121 7.30 10.39 -13.86
C ASP A 121 6.95 8.99 -14.37
N SER A 122 7.93 8.08 -14.36
CA SER A 122 7.76 6.74 -14.95
C SER A 122 6.99 5.78 -14.04
N LYS A 123 6.85 6.12 -12.75
CA LYS A 123 6.30 5.26 -11.69
C LYS A 123 7.04 3.92 -11.53
N LYS A 124 8.25 3.78 -12.10
CA LYS A 124 9.09 2.60 -11.92
C LYS A 124 9.76 2.62 -10.55
N LEU A 125 9.82 1.46 -9.91
CA LEU A 125 10.60 1.27 -8.69
C LEU A 125 12.08 1.39 -9.06
N ALA A 126 12.77 2.36 -8.46
CA ALA A 126 14.18 2.59 -8.68
C ALA A 126 15.05 1.88 -7.62
N TYR A 127 14.59 1.87 -6.37
CA TYR A 127 15.32 1.26 -5.27
C TYR A 127 14.40 0.86 -4.11
N THR A 128 14.85 -0.11 -3.32
CA THR A 128 14.20 -0.51 -2.06
C THR A 128 15.19 -0.33 -0.92
N VAL A 129 14.85 0.55 0.03
CA VAL A 129 15.57 0.65 1.30
C VAL A 129 15.04 -0.48 2.18
N ASP A 130 15.75 -1.61 2.19
CA ASP A 130 15.52 -2.72 3.09
C ASP A 130 16.85 -3.19 3.69
N ILE A 131 16.79 -3.86 4.83
CA ILE A 131 17.91 -4.60 5.41
C ILE A 131 17.50 -6.07 5.41
N ASP A 132 18.29 -6.94 4.78
CA ASP A 132 17.94 -8.36 4.61
C ASP A 132 17.66 -9.07 5.94
N THR A 133 18.42 -8.73 6.99
CA THR A 133 18.25 -9.31 8.33
C THR A 133 17.15 -8.67 9.15
N ALA A 134 16.48 -7.63 8.64
CA ALA A 134 15.32 -7.05 9.31
C ALA A 134 14.14 -8.02 9.30
N SER A 135 13.27 -7.87 10.29
CA SER A 135 12.06 -8.69 10.44
C SER A 135 10.83 -7.79 10.46
N SER A 136 9.68 -8.40 10.17
CA SER A 136 8.41 -7.71 10.36
C SER A 136 8.04 -7.73 11.84
N MET A 137 8.00 -6.56 12.47
CA MET A 137 7.66 -6.39 13.88
C MET A 137 6.29 -5.73 14.02
N LYS A 138 5.49 -6.27 14.94
CA LYS A 138 4.19 -5.73 15.29
C LYS A 138 4.38 -4.61 16.31
N GLU A 139 4.11 -3.36 15.92
CA GLU A 139 4.19 -2.19 16.78
C GLU A 139 2.81 -1.54 16.96
N TYR A 140 2.53 -1.11 18.19
CA TYR A 140 1.35 -0.30 18.49
C TYR A 140 1.66 1.16 18.18
N ILE A 141 0.82 1.80 17.37
CA ILE A 141 0.93 3.24 17.10
C ILE A 141 -0.15 3.96 17.90
N ASP A 142 0.27 4.69 18.92
CA ASP A 142 -0.66 5.39 19.80
C ASP A 142 -1.18 6.70 19.18
N ARG A 143 -2.34 7.15 19.66
CA ARG A 143 -2.89 8.46 19.30
C ARG A 143 -2.15 9.58 20.04
N PRO A 144 -2.14 10.82 19.51
CA PRO A 144 -2.77 11.24 18.26
C PRO A 144 -1.95 10.89 17.02
N SER A 145 -0.64 10.70 17.17
CA SER A 145 0.26 10.38 16.06
C SER A 145 1.61 9.90 16.55
N GLN A 146 2.32 9.18 15.70
CA GLN A 146 3.72 8.80 15.89
C GLN A 146 4.53 9.16 14.65
N THR A 147 5.80 9.49 14.86
CA THR A 147 6.76 9.70 13.77
C THR A 147 7.78 8.57 13.79
N LEU A 148 8.00 7.96 12.64
CA LEU A 148 9.01 6.94 12.42
C LEU A 148 10.11 7.52 11.53
N ASP A 149 11.35 7.43 11.99
CA ASP A 149 12.51 7.91 11.24
C ASP A 149 13.21 6.73 10.57
N PHE A 150 13.28 6.79 9.24
CA PHE A 150 13.99 5.85 8.40
C PHE A 150 15.24 6.55 7.88
N VAL A 151 16.41 6.08 8.31
CA VAL A 151 17.70 6.66 7.94
C VAL A 151 18.38 5.69 6.99
N PHE A 152 18.80 6.18 5.83
CA PHE A 152 19.57 5.37 4.87
C PHE A 152 20.70 6.18 4.25
N ASN A 153 21.81 5.49 4.00
CA ASN A 153 22.96 6.05 3.32
C ASN A 153 22.61 6.24 1.84
N TYR A 154 22.54 7.49 1.37
CA TYR A 154 22.21 7.79 -0.02
C TYR A 154 23.30 7.34 -1.00
N THR A 155 24.57 7.33 -0.56
CA THR A 155 25.70 7.00 -1.45
C THR A 155 25.64 5.56 -1.96
N ASP A 156 24.99 4.66 -1.23
CA ASP A 156 24.81 3.25 -1.62
C ASP A 156 23.64 3.03 -2.62
N VAL A 157 22.74 4.02 -2.75
CA VAL A 157 21.49 3.90 -3.53
C VAL A 157 21.73 4.12 -5.03
N ASN A 158 22.78 4.86 -5.40
CA ASN A 158 23.21 5.14 -6.78
C ASN A 158 22.07 5.52 -7.76
N LEU A 159 21.19 6.43 -7.33
CA LEU A 159 20.08 6.90 -8.16
C LEU A 159 20.56 7.91 -9.21
N PRO A 160 20.10 7.81 -10.47
CA PRO A 160 20.27 8.89 -11.44
C PRO A 160 19.67 10.21 -10.96
N SER A 161 20.09 11.33 -11.56
CA SER A 161 19.45 12.61 -11.30
C SER A 161 17.99 12.58 -11.76
N GLY A 162 17.07 12.95 -10.87
CA GLY A 162 15.64 12.91 -11.14
C GLY A 162 14.79 13.27 -9.92
N ILE A 163 13.47 13.20 -10.10
CA ILE A 163 12.49 13.41 -9.03
C ILE A 163 11.97 12.04 -8.60
N TYR A 164 12.00 11.80 -7.29
CA TYR A 164 11.62 10.52 -6.70
C TYR A 164 10.55 10.70 -5.62
N GLU A 165 9.66 9.73 -5.53
CA GLU A 165 8.70 9.55 -4.45
C GLU A 165 9.26 8.48 -3.51
N VAL A 166 9.26 8.78 -2.20
CA VAL A 166 9.65 7.81 -1.16
C VAL A 166 8.37 7.34 -0.47
N ILE A 167 8.11 6.03 -0.53
CA ILE A 167 6.86 5.42 -0.10
C ILE A 167 7.18 4.38 0.97
N PRO A 168 6.71 4.55 2.22
CA PRO A 168 6.89 3.51 3.22
C PRO A 168 6.00 2.30 2.91
N PHE A 169 6.50 1.09 3.17
CA PHE A 169 5.68 -0.12 3.09
C PHE A 169 5.59 -0.81 4.45
N PHE A 170 4.36 -1.08 4.87
CA PHE A 170 4.05 -1.78 6.11
C PHE A 170 2.66 -2.42 6.02
N GLY A 171 2.43 -3.43 6.84
CA GLY A 171 1.08 -3.99 7.01
C GLY A 171 0.32 -3.25 8.11
N ILE A 172 -0.99 -3.12 7.98
CA ILE A 172 -1.88 -2.64 9.05
C ILE A 172 -2.82 -3.79 9.43
N ARG A 173 -2.92 -4.11 10.72
CA ARG A 173 -3.84 -5.12 11.26
C ARG A 173 -4.64 -4.59 12.44
#